data_AF-A0A3D2IKA6-F1
#
_entry.id   AF-A0A3D2IKA6-F1
#
_cell.length_a   1.000
_cell.length_b   1.000
_cell.length_c   1.000
_cell.angle_alpha   90.00
_cell.angle_beta   90.00
_cell.angle_gamma   90.00
#
_symmetry.space_group_name_H-M   'P 1'
#
loop_
_entity.id
_entity.type
_entity.pdbx_description
1 polymer ?
#
loop_
_entity_poly.entity_id
_entity_poly.type
_entity_poly.pdbx_seq_one_letter_code
_entity_poly.pdbx_strand_id
1 'polypeptide(L)'
;MIVRLSWYEYFAAAVIGMLRKSISIARQHQDKHGADMSSKPVFDAGWAIISAASEIAAAKGLNRYWDFSVNTYKDPDLHELEIKCQMHHSQDPAKDQNYLIIRPDFNDLQKYMLVVCRSHTTYELAGY
;
A
#
# COMPACT_ATOMS: atom_id res chain seq x y z
N MET A 1 0.26 -3.25 -16.74
CA MET A 1 1.54 -2.57 -17.10
C MET A 1 2.59 -2.86 -16.04
N ILE A 2 3.82 -3.24 -16.41
CA ILE A 2 4.88 -3.53 -15.43
C ILE A 2 5.68 -2.25 -15.11
N VAL A 3 5.82 -1.95 -13.83
CA VAL A 3 6.60 -0.84 -13.29
C VAL A 3 7.74 -1.40 -12.45
N ARG A 4 8.95 -0.89 -12.71
CA ARG A 4 10.15 -1.22 -11.93
C ARG A 4 10.59 -0.01 -11.14
N LEU A 5 10.68 -0.19 -9.83
CA LEU A 5 11.23 0.81 -8.91
C LEU A 5 12.75 0.72 -8.91
N SER A 6 13.40 1.88 -8.95
CA SER A 6 14.82 2.00 -8.63
C SER A 6 15.04 1.77 -7.13
N TRP A 7 16.30 1.58 -6.72
CA TRP A 7 16.62 1.39 -5.31
C TRP A 7 16.21 2.59 -4.46
N TYR A 8 16.35 3.82 -4.97
CA TYR A 8 16.04 5.04 -4.24
C TYR A 8 14.53 5.29 -4.15
N GLU A 9 13.77 4.90 -5.17
CA GLU A 9 12.30 4.92 -5.14
C GLU A 9 11.79 3.95 -4.07
N TYR A 10 12.30 2.72 -4.07
CA TYR A 10 11.93 1.73 -3.05
C TYR A 10 12.35 2.17 -1.64
N PHE A 11 13.55 2.73 -1.50
CA PHE A 11 14.03 3.25 -0.22
C PHE A 11 13.11 4.37 0.31
N ALA A 12 12.73 5.32 -0.54
CA ALA A 12 11.84 6.40 -0.14
C ALA A 12 10.46 5.87 0.27
N ALA A 13 9.89 4.91 -0.47
CA ALA A 13 8.67 4.23 -0.07
C ALA A 13 8.80 3.52 1.28
N ALA A 14 9.90 2.81 1.51
CA ALA A 14 10.14 2.10 2.76
C ALA A 14 10.22 3.05 3.96
N VAL A 15 10.89 4.19 3.81
CA VAL A 15 10.94 5.23 4.84
C VAL A 15 9.54 5.75 5.15
N ILE A 16 8.73 6.05 4.14
CA ILE A 16 7.36 6.55 4.35
C ILE A 16 6.45 5.50 4.98
N GLY A 17 6.50 4.24 4.52
CA GLY A 17 5.74 3.15 5.13
C GLY A 17 6.05 2.98 6.62
N MET A 18 7.34 3.00 6.98
CA MET A 18 7.77 2.94 8.37
C MET A 18 7.36 4.18 9.17
N LEU A 19 7.41 5.37 8.57
CA LEU A 19 7.01 6.61 9.23
C LEU A 19 5.50 6.63 9.50
N ARG A 20 4.67 6.23 8.53
CA ARG A 20 3.21 6.07 8.68
C ARG A 20 2.89 5.11 9.83
N LYS A 21 3.60 3.97 9.90
CA LYS A 21 3.45 3.01 10.99
C LYS A 21 3.84 3.59 12.35
N SER A 22 4.98 4.27 12.41
CA SER A 22 5.51 4.88 13.63
C SER A 22 4.57 5.95 14.19
N ILE A 23 4.01 6.80 13.32
CA ILE A 23 3.04 7.83 13.73
C ILE A 23 1.73 7.20 14.19
N SER A 24 1.25 6.14 13.53
CA SER A 24 0.05 5.41 13.97
C SER A 24 0.23 4.85 15.40
N ILE A 25 1.38 4.23 15.70
CA ILE A 25 1.73 3.75 17.04
C ILE A 25 1.78 4.93 18.05
N ALA A 26 2.51 5.99 17.71
CA ALA A 26 2.72 7.13 18.60
C ALA A 26 1.42 7.84 19.00
N ARG A 27 0.45 7.88 18.08
CA ARG A 27 -0.86 8.50 18.30
C ARG A 27 -1.89 7.56 18.94
N GLN A 28 -1.50 6.34 19.30
CA GLN A 28 -2.38 5.33 19.88
C GLN A 28 -3.68 5.15 19.08
N HIS A 29 -3.63 5.37 17.76
CA HIS A 29 -4.86 5.43 16.97
C HIS A 29 -5.59 4.10 17.11
N GLN A 30 -6.83 4.22 17.61
CA GLN A 30 -7.88 3.21 17.69
C GLN A 30 -8.30 2.80 16.28
N ASP A 31 -7.40 2.19 15.56
CA ASP A 31 -7.80 1.51 14.36
C ASP A 31 -8.46 0.23 14.84
N LYS A 32 -9.78 0.09 14.65
CA LYS A 32 -10.53 -1.11 15.05
C LYS A 32 -9.89 -2.39 14.48
N HIS A 33 -9.02 -2.23 13.46
CA HIS A 33 -8.17 -3.25 12.83
C HIS A 33 -6.70 -2.83 12.57
N GLY A 34 -6.21 -1.71 13.08
CA GLY A 34 -4.85 -1.25 12.76
C GLY A 34 -3.88 -1.54 13.87
N ALA A 35 -2.75 -2.09 13.43
CA ALA A 35 -1.84 -2.84 14.27
C ALA A 35 -2.62 -3.89 15.06
N ASP A 36 -2.70 -5.11 14.52
CA ASP A 36 -2.81 -6.24 15.43
C ASP A 36 -1.54 -6.25 16.30
N MET A 37 -1.60 -5.54 17.42
CA MET A 37 -0.58 -5.53 18.46
C MET A 37 -0.45 -6.91 19.10
N SER A 38 -1.40 -7.82 18.85
CA SER A 38 -1.52 -9.14 19.46
C SER A 38 -0.97 -10.30 18.63
N SER A 39 -0.85 -10.20 17.29
CA SER A 39 -0.54 -11.41 16.48
C SER A 39 0.69 -11.39 15.57
N LYS A 40 1.50 -10.33 15.55
CA LYS A 40 2.98 -10.33 15.38
C LYS A 40 3.44 -8.94 14.84
N PRO A 41 4.02 -8.07 15.67
CA PRO A 41 4.41 -6.70 15.28
C PRO A 41 5.40 -6.61 14.11
N VAL A 42 6.14 -7.69 13.82
CA VAL A 42 7.13 -7.75 12.72
C VAL A 42 6.48 -7.93 11.35
N PHE A 43 5.31 -8.59 11.25
CA PHE A 43 4.69 -8.89 9.96
C PHE A 43 3.98 -7.68 9.34
N ASP A 44 3.62 -6.68 10.15
CA ASP A 44 2.91 -5.48 9.73
C ASP A 44 3.82 -4.45 9.04
N ALA A 45 5.10 -4.35 9.47
CA ALA A 45 6.06 -3.41 8.89
C ALA A 45 6.34 -3.69 7.40
N GLY A 46 6.42 -4.97 7.02
CA GLY A 46 6.60 -5.37 5.62
C GLY A 46 5.44 -4.92 4.73
N TRP A 47 4.20 -5.06 5.22
CA TRP A 47 3.02 -4.60 4.49
C TRP A 47 2.95 -3.08 4.37
N ALA A 48 3.32 -2.34 5.42
CA ALA A 48 3.40 -0.89 5.35
C ALA A 48 4.38 -0.41 4.26
N ILE A 49 5.52 -1.08 4.11
CA ILE A 49 6.51 -0.80 3.06
C ILE A 49 5.96 -1.17 1.69
N ILE A 50 5.38 -2.36 1.52
CA ILE A 50 4.83 -2.83 0.25
C ILE A 50 3.68 -1.92 -0.21
N SER A 51 2.83 -1.48 0.71
CA SER A 51 1.74 -0.54 0.42
C SER A 51 2.28 0.78 -0.12
N ALA A 52 3.22 1.42 0.59
CA ALA A 52 3.83 2.67 0.14
C ALA A 52 4.58 2.51 -1.20
N ALA A 53 5.25 1.36 -1.40
CA ALA A 53 5.93 1.07 -2.66
C ALA A 53 4.95 0.89 -3.83
N SER A 54 3.77 0.32 -3.57
CA SER A 54 2.70 0.20 -4.56
C SER A 54 2.16 1.56 -5.00
N GLU A 55 2.11 2.54 -4.09
CA GLU A 55 1.71 3.91 -4.39
C GLU A 55 2.72 4.62 -5.31
N ILE A 56 4.02 4.53 -5.02
CA ILE A 56 5.06 5.02 -5.93
C ILE A 56 4.96 4.32 -7.29
N ALA A 57 4.76 3.00 -7.30
CA ALA A 57 4.66 2.26 -8.55
C ALA A 57 3.47 2.74 -9.40
N ALA A 58 2.34 3.00 -8.76
CA ALA A 58 1.17 3.59 -9.40
C ALA A 58 1.47 5.01 -9.91
N ALA A 59 2.07 5.87 -9.09
CA ALA A 59 2.44 7.22 -9.47
C ALA A 59 3.38 7.24 -10.67
N LYS A 60 4.44 6.43 -10.64
CA LYS A 60 5.42 6.29 -11.73
C LYS A 60 4.78 5.77 -13.01
N GLY A 61 3.94 4.73 -12.92
CA GLY A 61 3.28 4.17 -14.08
C GLY A 61 2.25 5.09 -14.71
N LEU A 62 1.52 5.85 -13.88
CA LEU A 62 0.51 6.81 -14.34
C LEU A 62 1.07 8.20 -14.67
N ASN A 63 2.39 8.40 -14.54
CA ASN A 63 3.06 9.69 -14.68
C ASN A 63 2.44 10.78 -13.78
N ARG A 64 2.21 10.43 -12.51
CA ARG A 64 1.69 11.31 -11.45
C ARG A 64 2.75 11.54 -10.39
N TYR A 65 2.61 12.62 -9.63
CA TYR A 65 3.46 12.91 -8.49
C TYR A 65 2.97 12.12 -7.27
N TRP A 66 3.91 11.55 -6.51
CA TRP A 66 3.64 10.99 -5.18
C TRP A 66 4.28 11.92 -4.15
N ASP A 67 3.49 12.37 -3.19
CA ASP A 67 3.83 13.46 -2.29
C ASP A 67 4.51 13.00 -0.99
N PHE A 68 4.75 11.70 -0.84
CA PHE A 68 5.35 11.11 0.36
C PHE A 68 4.54 11.43 1.63
N SER A 69 3.24 11.67 1.48
CA SER A 69 2.36 12.06 2.58
C SER A 69 2.33 11.01 3.69
N VAL A 70 2.32 11.51 4.92
CA VAL A 70 2.26 10.69 6.13
C VAL A 70 1.04 11.18 6.89
N ASN A 71 0.13 10.25 7.25
CA ASN A 71 -1.18 10.51 7.88
C ASN A 71 -2.35 10.85 6.92
N THR A 72 -2.54 10.03 5.88
CA THR A 72 -3.63 10.11 4.90
C THR A 72 -4.85 9.26 5.30
N TYR A 73 -5.17 9.17 6.59
CA TYR A 73 -6.26 8.28 7.03
C TYR A 73 -7.60 8.68 6.41
N LYS A 74 -8.15 7.81 5.54
CA LYS A 74 -9.36 8.00 4.71
C LYS A 74 -9.19 8.92 3.49
N ASP A 75 -8.01 9.50 3.30
CA ASP A 75 -7.69 10.21 2.08
C ASP A 75 -7.21 9.22 1.02
N PRO A 76 -7.56 9.43 -0.26
CA PRO A 76 -7.00 8.64 -1.36
C PRO A 76 -5.47 8.74 -1.42
N ASP A 77 -4.82 7.61 -1.69
CA ASP A 77 -3.36 7.52 -1.66
C ASP A 77 -2.66 8.29 -2.79
N LEU A 78 -3.31 8.44 -3.95
CA LEU A 78 -2.77 9.14 -5.11
C LEU A 78 -3.79 10.11 -5.72
N HIS A 79 -3.96 11.26 -5.05
CA HIS A 79 -4.89 12.34 -5.38
C HIS A 79 -6.37 11.93 -5.33
N GLU A 80 -6.88 11.32 -6.40
CA GLU A 80 -8.27 10.87 -6.50
C GLU A 80 -8.36 9.34 -6.63
N LEU A 81 -7.23 8.65 -6.52
CA LEU A 81 -7.10 7.21 -6.65
C LEU A 81 -6.72 6.60 -5.30
N GLU A 82 -7.51 5.62 -4.87
CA GLU A 82 -7.11 4.69 -3.82
C GLU A 82 -6.22 3.61 -4.43
N ILE A 83 -5.08 3.32 -3.82
CA ILE A 83 -4.19 2.26 -4.29
C ILE A 83 -4.48 0.98 -3.51
N LYS A 84 -4.88 -0.07 -4.23
CA LYS A 84 -5.08 -1.39 -3.64
C LYS A 84 -3.93 -2.30 -4.03
N CYS A 85 -3.11 -2.66 -3.06
CA CYS A 85 -1.98 -3.57 -3.27
C CYS A 85 -2.35 -5.02 -2.96
N GLN A 86 -1.89 -5.95 -3.79
CA GLN A 86 -1.97 -7.38 -3.52
C GLN A 86 -0.67 -8.08 -3.94
N MET A 87 -0.21 -9.07 -3.17
CA MET A 87 0.95 -9.89 -3.59
C MET A 87 0.59 -10.76 -4.80
N HIS A 88 1.53 -11.02 -5.71
CA HIS A 88 1.33 -11.95 -6.82
C HIS A 88 1.24 -13.40 -6.32
N HIS A 89 0.52 -14.28 -7.03
CA HIS A 89 0.30 -15.68 -6.59
C HIS A 89 1.61 -16.47 -6.44
N SER A 90 2.66 -16.08 -7.16
CA SER A 90 3.98 -16.69 -7.03
C SER A 90 4.72 -16.31 -5.75
N GLN A 91 4.28 -15.24 -5.06
CA GLN A 91 4.86 -14.74 -3.81
C GLN A 91 4.01 -15.15 -2.60
N ASP A 92 2.70 -15.28 -2.80
CA ASP A 92 1.76 -15.71 -1.77
C ASP A 92 0.98 -16.96 -2.24
N PRO A 93 1.36 -18.17 -1.80
CA PRO A 93 0.67 -19.40 -2.17
C PRO A 93 -0.75 -19.52 -1.61
N ALA A 94 -1.14 -18.67 -0.64
CA ALA A 94 -2.49 -18.60 -0.08
C ALA A 94 -3.33 -17.48 -0.70
N LYS A 95 -2.97 -17.01 -1.90
CA LYS A 95 -3.62 -15.87 -2.55
C LYS A 95 -5.11 -16.07 -2.83
N ASP A 96 -5.54 -17.30 -3.06
CA ASP A 96 -6.96 -17.69 -3.18
C ASP A 96 -7.78 -17.40 -1.91
N GLN A 97 -7.12 -17.15 -0.79
CA GLN A 97 -7.73 -16.80 0.50
C GLN A 97 -7.58 -15.31 0.84
N ASN A 98 -6.73 -14.57 0.12
CA ASN A 98 -6.46 -13.14 0.34
C ASN A 98 -7.30 -12.28 -0.60
N TYR A 99 -8.52 -11.98 -0.17
CA TYR A 99 -9.46 -11.12 -0.90
C TYR A 99 -9.10 -9.64 -0.76
N LEU A 100 -9.39 -8.85 -1.80
CA LEU A 100 -9.38 -7.40 -1.73
C LEU A 100 -10.39 -6.93 -0.68
N ILE A 101 -9.88 -6.25 0.35
CA ILE A 101 -10.73 -5.72 1.42
C ILE A 101 -11.41 -4.44 0.90
N ILE A 102 -12.72 -4.54 0.67
CA ILE A 102 -13.60 -3.38 0.47
C ILE A 102 -14.16 -3.01 1.86
N ARG A 103 -14.02 -1.75 2.25
CA ARG A 103 -14.53 -1.25 3.54
C ARG A 103 -16.06 -1.06 3.43
N PRO A 104 -16.84 -1.28 4.52
CA PRO A 104 -18.29 -1.09 4.48
C PRO A 104 -18.74 0.33 4.10
N ASP A 105 -17.97 1.35 4.52
CA ASP A 105 -18.26 2.77 4.26
C ASP A 105 -17.39 3.32 3.12
N PHE A 106 -17.04 2.49 2.13
CA PHE A 106 -16.25 2.95 0.99
C PHE A 106 -17.10 3.87 0.13
N ASN A 107 -16.54 5.00 -0.32
CA ASN A 107 -17.23 5.87 -1.26
C ASN A 107 -17.33 5.16 -2.61
N ASP A 108 -18.55 4.84 -3.06
CA ASP A 108 -18.80 4.12 -4.31
C ASP A 108 -18.28 4.84 -5.57
N LEU A 109 -18.04 6.16 -5.47
CA LEU A 109 -17.47 6.97 -6.55
C LEU A 109 -15.93 7.05 -6.48
N GLN A 110 -15.32 6.54 -5.42
CA GLN A 110 -13.87 6.53 -5.25
C GLN A 110 -13.24 5.54 -6.24
N LYS A 111 -12.51 6.08 -7.20
CA LYS A 111 -11.72 5.26 -8.11
C LYS A 111 -10.58 4.61 -7.35
N TYR A 112 -10.28 3.36 -7.71
CA TYR A 112 -9.14 2.64 -7.18
C TYR A 112 -8.23 2.16 -8.30
N MET A 113 -6.99 1.82 -7.98
CA MET A 113 -6.05 1.17 -8.88
C MET A 113 -5.54 -0.09 -8.21
N LEU A 114 -5.70 -1.24 -8.88
CA LEU A 114 -5.11 -2.49 -8.43
C LEU A 114 -3.64 -2.56 -8.83
N VAL A 115 -2.79 -2.75 -7.83
CA VAL A 115 -1.34 -2.94 -7.98
C VAL A 115 -0.96 -4.31 -7.46
N VAL A 116 -0.32 -5.11 -8.32
CA VAL A 116 0.15 -6.45 -7.97
C VAL A 116 1.65 -6.42 -7.71
N CYS A 117 2.05 -6.70 -6.47
CA CYS A 117 3.45 -6.84 -6.06
C CYS A 117 4.02 -8.17 -6.56
N ARG A 118 4.90 -8.14 -7.57
CA ARG A 118 5.56 -9.33 -8.13
C ARG A 118 6.89 -9.63 -7.45
N SER A 119 7.57 -8.61 -6.93
CA SER A 119 8.77 -8.67 -6.11
C SER A 119 8.98 -7.32 -5.41
N HIS A 120 10.00 -7.19 -4.54
CA HIS A 120 10.29 -5.95 -3.81
C HIS A 120 10.28 -4.68 -4.68
N THR A 121 10.81 -4.74 -5.90
CA THR A 121 10.93 -3.58 -6.80
C THR A 121 10.12 -3.70 -8.09
N THR A 122 9.35 -4.78 -8.27
CA THR A 122 8.57 -5.00 -9.51
C THR A 122 7.10 -5.10 -9.19
N TYR A 123 6.33 -4.20 -9.78
CA TYR A 123 4.89 -4.06 -9.58
C TYR A 123 4.17 -4.09 -10.92
N GLU A 124 2.92 -4.57 -10.91
CA GLU A 124 2.05 -4.60 -12.07
C GLU A 124 0.80 -3.77 -11.79
N LEU A 125 0.57 -2.76 -12.62
CA LEU A 125 -0.67 -2.00 -12.64
C LEU A 125 -1.71 -2.81 -13.43
N ALA A 126 -2.70 -3.36 -12.73
CA ALA A 126 -3.65 -4.33 -13.25
C ALA A 126 -4.98 -3.70 -13.71
N GLY A 127 -5.27 -2.45 -13.32
CA GLY A 127 -6.45 -1.71 -13.81
C GLY A 127 -7.07 -0.81 -12.74
N TYR A 128 -7.90 0.12 -13.21
CA TYR A 128 -8.74 1.03 -12.43
C TYR A 128 -10.22 0.79 -12.71
#